data_AF-A0A967NBK3-F1
#
_entry.id   AF-A0A967NBK3-F1
#
_cell.length_a   1.000
_cell.length_b   1.000
_cell.length_c   1.000
_cell.angle_alpha   90.00
_cell.angle_beta   90.00
_cell.angle_gamma   90.00
#
_symmetry.space_group_name_H-M   'P 1'
#
loop_
_entity.id
_entity.type
_entity.pdbx_description
1 polymer ?
#
loop_
_entity_poly.entity_id
_entity_poly.type
_entity_poly.pdbx_seq_one_letter_code
_entity_poly.pdbx_strand_id
1 'polypeptide(L)' 'MDEKQELIKKMIQMQKQFIRYEHSNGVDPAEYYVAPEGHELHNYREEYRDVADKVVELAHSEKGSRR' A
#
# COMPACT_ATOMS: atom_id res chain seq x y z
N MET A 1 4.72 -20.32 -1.08
CA MET A 1 4.35 -19.08 -0.36
C MET A 1 3.01 -18.67 -0.90
N ASP A 2 2.04 -18.42 -0.02
CA ASP A 2 0.68 -18.04 -0.38
C ASP A 2 0.69 -16.60 -0.92
N GLU A 3 0.16 -16.34 -2.12
CA GLU A 3 0.22 -15.03 -2.79
C GLU A 3 -0.27 -13.89 -1.87
N LYS A 4 -1.32 -14.16 -1.09
CA LYS A 4 -1.87 -13.23 -0.10
C LYS A 4 -0.85 -12.85 0.98
N GLN A 5 -0.03 -13.79 1.44
CA GLN A 5 1.03 -13.50 2.42
C GLN A 5 2.10 -12.57 1.84
N GLU A 6 2.47 -12.74 0.56
CA GLU A 6 3.44 -11.87 -0.09
C GLU A 6 2.88 -10.45 -0.27
N LEU A 7 1.59 -10.32 -0.61
CA LEU A 7 0.92 -9.03 -0.69
C LEU A 7 0.83 -8.35 0.69
N ILE A 8 0.50 -9.08 1.76
CA ILE A 8 0.50 -8.55 3.13
C ILE A 8 1.91 -8.06 3.52
N LYS A 9 2.96 -8.82 3.19
CA LYS A 9 4.35 -8.38 3.42
C LYS A 9 4.66 -7.09 2.67
N LYS A 10 4.22 -6.97 1.41
CA LYS A 10 4.36 -5.74 0.61
C LYS A 10 3.66 -4.56 1.30
N MET A 11 2.42 -4.74 1.77
CA MET A 11 1.70 -3.67 2.50
C MET A 11 2.46 -3.21 3.75
N ILE A 12 3.00 -4.15 4.54
CA ILE A 12 3.79 -3.82 5.74
C ILE A 12 5.07 -3.07 5.36
N GLN A 13 5.74 -3.44 4.27
CA GLN A 13 6.92 -2.73 3.78
C GLN A 13 6.59 -1.30 3.34
N MET A 14 5.49 -1.11 2.63
CA MET A 14 5.00 0.20 2.21
C MET A 14 4.65 1.08 3.42
N GLN A 15 3.90 0.56 4.39
CA GLN A 15 3.60 1.27 5.63
C GLN A 15 4.87 1.71 6.38
N LYS A 16 5.87 0.82 6.46
CA LYS A 16 7.16 1.15 7.07
C LYS A 16 7.91 2.23 6.30
N GLN A 17 7.83 2.26 4.97
CA GLN A 17 8.41 3.32 4.15
C GLN A 17 7.72 4.65 4.45
N PHE A 18 6.40 4.68 4.47
CA PHE A 18 5.63 5.89 4.80
C PHE A 18 5.96 6.43 6.19
N ILE A 19 5.98 5.56 7.22
CA ILE A 19 6.32 5.97 8.59
C ILE A 19 7.75 6.54 8.66
N ARG A 20 8.71 5.94 7.94
CA ARG A 20 10.08 6.48 7.88
C ARG A 20 10.11 7.87 7.24
N TYR A 21 9.37 8.06 6.15
CA TYR A 21 9.26 9.34 5.47
C TYR A 21 8.64 10.40 6.40
N GLU A 22 7.49 10.07 6.99
CA GLU A 22 6.76 10.95 7.91
C GLU A 22 7.61 11.36 9.12
N HIS A 23 8.31 10.42 9.75
CA HIS A 23 9.17 10.72 10.88
C HIS A 23 10.37 11.61 10.50
N SER A 24 10.85 11.53 9.26
CA SER A 24 12.04 12.26 8.81
C SER A 24 11.71 13.65 8.27
N ASN A 25 10.60 13.79 7.55
CA ASN A 25 10.28 14.97 6.76
C ASN A 25 8.96 15.65 7.20
N GLY A 26 8.12 14.96 7.99
CA GLY A 26 6.69 15.23 8.03
C GLY A 26 6.01 14.70 6.76
N VAL A 27 4.69 14.89 6.66
CA VAL A 27 3.92 14.60 5.43
C VAL A 27 2.99 15.77 5.16
N ASP A 28 3.19 16.42 4.01
CA ASP A 28 2.21 17.32 3.45
C ASP A 28 1.15 16.53 2.65
N PRO A 29 -0.14 16.92 2.71
CA PRO A 29 -1.17 16.27 1.90
C PRO A 29 -0.84 16.22 0.41
N ALA A 30 -0.21 17.26 -0.15
CA ALA A 30 0.17 17.27 -1.57
C ALA A 30 1.17 16.15 -1.92
N GLU A 31 2.10 15.84 -1.01
CA GLU A 31 3.05 14.73 -1.17
C GLU A 31 2.34 13.37 -1.15
N TYR A 32 1.28 13.23 -0.36
CA TYR A 32 0.51 11.99 -0.30
C TYR A 32 -0.46 11.81 -1.48
N TYR A 33 -1.02 12.90 -2.00
CA TYR A 33 -2.08 12.85 -3.02
C TYR A 33 -1.61 13.08 -4.45
N VAL A 34 -0.62 13.95 -4.67
CA VAL A 34 -0.22 14.43 -6.00
C VAL A 34 1.30 14.56 -6.13
N ALA A 35 2.06 13.74 -5.40
CA ALA A 35 3.51 13.72 -5.46
C ALA A 35 4.01 13.55 -6.92
N PRO A 36 4.99 14.35 -7.37
CA PRO A 36 5.55 14.22 -8.71
C PRO A 36 6.41 12.96 -8.86
N GLU A 37 6.68 12.56 -10.10
CA GLU A 37 7.60 11.46 -10.38
C GLU A 37 8.98 11.72 -9.75
N GLY A 38 9.53 10.72 -9.08
CA GLY A 38 10.78 10.82 -8.32
C GLY A 38 10.62 11.17 -6.83
N HIS A 39 9.41 11.53 -6.39
CA HIS A 39 9.11 11.69 -4.97
C HIS A 39 8.91 10.34 -4.27
N GLU A 40 9.30 10.21 -2.99
CA GLU A 40 9.21 8.95 -2.23
C GLU A 40 7.77 8.44 -2.04
N LEU A 41 6.80 9.35 -2.09
CA LEU A 41 5.37 9.06 -2.00
C LEU A 41 4.64 9.08 -3.36
N HIS A 42 5.37 9.18 -4.48
CA HIS A 42 4.78 9.14 -5.82
C HIS A 42 3.98 7.84 -6.01
N ASN A 43 2.72 7.95 -6.40
CA ASN A 43 1.74 6.85 -6.56
C ASN A 43 1.54 5.95 -5.32
N TYR A 44 2.12 6.29 -4.16
CA TYR A 44 2.09 5.45 -2.97
C TYR A 44 0.66 5.05 -2.58
N ARG A 45 -0.26 6.01 -2.58
CA ARG A 45 -1.66 5.80 -2.22
C ARG A 45 -2.36 4.83 -3.18
N GLU A 46 -2.12 4.97 -4.47
CA GLU A 46 -2.73 4.14 -5.51
C GLU A 46 -2.17 2.71 -5.44
N GLU A 47 -0.85 2.58 -5.36
CA GLU A 47 -0.20 1.28 -5.22
C GLU A 47 -0.62 0.54 -3.93
N TYR A 48 -0.72 1.27 -2.81
CA TYR A 48 -1.15 0.67 -1.56
C TYR A 48 -2.60 0.20 -1.63
N ARG A 49 -3.48 1.00 -2.25
CA ARG A 49 -4.87 0.63 -2.49
C ARG A 49 -4.97 -0.62 -3.36
N ASP A 50 -4.24 -0.69 -4.46
CA ASP A 50 -4.28 -1.83 -5.38
C ASP A 50 -3.83 -3.13 -4.70
N VAL A 51 -2.80 -3.06 -3.85
CA VAL A 51 -2.36 -4.22 -3.07
C VAL A 51 -3.43 -4.62 -2.05
N ALA A 52 -4.03 -3.65 -1.36
CA ALA A 52 -5.10 -3.91 -0.40
C ALA A 52 -6.33 -4.55 -1.07
N ASP A 53 -6.73 -4.05 -2.24
CA ASP A 53 -7.85 -4.57 -3.00
C ASP A 53 -7.60 -6.03 -3.42
N LYS A 54 -6.39 -6.36 -3.87
CA LYS A 54 -6.02 -7.76 -4.19
C LYS A 54 -6.03 -8.67 -2.97
N VAL A 55 -5.52 -8.21 -1.82
CA VAL A 55 -5.57 -8.99 -0.57
C VAL A 55 -7.01 -9.32 -0.18
N VAL A 56 -7.91 -8.35 -0.31
CA VAL A 56 -9.33 -8.52 -0.04
C VAL A 56 -9.95 -9.52 -1.03
N GLU A 57 -9.68 -9.40 -2.33
CA GLU A 57 -10.17 -10.36 -3.33
C GLU A 57 -9.73 -11.79 -3.05
N LEU A 58 -8.45 -12.00 -2.68
CA LEU A 58 -7.93 -13.31 -2.30
C LEU A 58 -8.63 -13.84 -1.05
N ALA A 59 -8.84 -12.99 -0.03
CA ALA A 59 -9.53 -13.39 1.19
C ALA A 59 -11.00 -13.81 0.92
N HIS A 60 -11.69 -13.11 0.01
CA HIS A 60 -13.02 -13.47 -0.46
C HIS A 60 -13.03 -14.81 -1.19
N SER A 61 -12.07 -15.02 -2.10
CA SER A 61 -11.89 -16.27 -2.85
C SER A 61 -11.68 -17.47 -1.92
N GLU A 62 -10.82 -17.34 -0.91
CA GLU A 62 -10.56 -18.42 0.07
C GLU A 62 -11.78 -18.75 0.94
N LYS A 63 -12.60 -17.73 1.28
CA LYS A 63 -13.82 -17.90 2.07
C LYS A 63 -15.01 -18.38 1.25
N GLY A 64 -14.90 -18.45 -0.08
CA GLY A 64 -16.00 -18.77 -0.98
C GLY A 64 -17.10 -17.70 -1.00
N SER A 65 -16.77 -16.47 -0.61
CA SER A 65 -17.69 -15.32 -0.55
C SER A 65 -17.30 -14.32 -1.64
N ARG A 66 -18.28 -13.65 -2.29
CA ARG A 66 -18.00 -12.55 -3.23
C ARG A 66 -17.99 -11.21 -2.50
N ARG A 67 -17.21 -10.26 -3.05
CA ARG A 67 -17.17 -8.85 -2.64
C ARG A 67 -18.57 -8.22 -2.67
#